data_AF-A0A4Y2D246-F1
#
_entry.id   AF-A0A4Y2D246-F1
#
_cell.length_a   1.000
_cell.length_b   1.000
_cell.length_c   1.000
_cell.angle_alpha   90.00
_cell.angle_beta   90.00
_cell.angle_gamma   90.00
#
_symmetry.space_group_name_H-M   'P 1'
#
loop_
_entity.id
_entity.type
_entity.pdbx_description
1 polymer ?
#
loop_
_entity_poly.entity_id
_entity_poly.type
_entity_poly.pdbx_seq_one_letter_code
_entity_poly.pdbx_strand_id
1 'polypeptide(L)'
;MIYKEIFKDYPELLQLIPNFKKTVSHNTVHFLETTDLPLFSKLQRLHPKVLNEVKKEFQYLIDQGICRPSKSPWASPIYVVPKADGSYRVCGDYRRLNSVTVADGYPVPHIHDVINILHGIKPLKSKVEVIQNYPRPKTVSELRRYIGLINYFRRFNRNAILLAPLTDQIRGAEKERKHSY
;
A
#
# COMPACT_ATOMS: atom_id res chain seq x y z
N MET A 1 -30.06 -11.20 -8.67
CA MET A 1 -28.81 -10.70 -8.05
C MET A 1 -27.73 -11.75 -8.25
N ILE A 2 -26.95 -11.61 -9.32
CA ILE A 2 -26.01 -12.64 -9.86
C ILE A 2 -24.91 -13.03 -8.84
N TYR A 3 -24.58 -12.17 -7.89
CA TYR A 3 -23.51 -12.43 -6.92
C TYR A 3 -23.88 -13.43 -5.81
N LYS A 4 -25.17 -13.72 -5.57
CA LYS A 4 -25.60 -14.61 -4.47
C LYS A 4 -25.29 -16.08 -4.75
N GLU A 5 -25.20 -16.47 -6.01
CA GLU A 5 -24.90 -17.86 -6.42
C GLU A 5 -23.41 -18.17 -6.30
N ILE A 6 -22.54 -17.20 -6.56
CA ILE A 6 -21.07 -17.34 -6.43
C ILE A 6 -20.67 -17.78 -5.02
N PHE A 7 -21.34 -17.28 -3.98
CA PHE A 7 -21.04 -17.68 -2.60
C PHE A 7 -21.51 -19.11 -2.26
N LYS A 8 -22.38 -19.73 -3.06
CA LYS A 8 -22.72 -21.15 -2.92
C LYS A 8 -21.60 -22.03 -3.48
N ASP A 9 -21.02 -21.62 -4.60
CA ASP A 9 -19.94 -22.36 -5.28
C ASP A 9 -18.59 -22.18 -4.57
N TYR A 10 -18.38 -21.01 -3.94
CA TYR A 10 -17.14 -20.64 -3.24
C TYR A 10 -17.42 -20.14 -1.82
N PRO A 11 -17.91 -21.00 -0.91
CA PRO A 11 -18.22 -20.62 0.47
C PRO A 11 -17.00 -20.10 1.24
N GLU A 12 -15.78 -20.48 0.84
CA GLU A 12 -14.52 -20.01 1.41
C GLU A 12 -14.29 -18.50 1.19
N LEU A 13 -14.93 -17.86 0.21
CA LEU A 13 -14.84 -16.40 0.04
C LEU A 13 -15.45 -15.63 1.20
N LEU A 14 -16.31 -16.26 1.99
CA LEU A 14 -16.88 -15.69 3.21
C LEU A 14 -15.94 -15.85 4.42
N GLN A 15 -14.88 -16.67 4.31
CA GLN A 15 -13.85 -16.77 5.33
C GLN A 15 -12.92 -15.56 5.19
N LEU A 16 -13.25 -14.49 5.92
CA LEU A 16 -12.45 -13.26 6.01
C LEU A 16 -11.02 -13.48 6.53
N ILE A 17 -10.78 -14.60 7.21
CA ILE A 17 -9.47 -14.99 7.74
C ILE A 17 -9.01 -16.25 6.99
N PRO A 18 -7.88 -16.21 6.27
CA PRO A 18 -7.31 -17.38 5.64
C PRO A 18 -7.02 -18.46 6.69
N ASN A 19 -7.40 -19.70 6.42
CA ASN A 19 -7.00 -20.82 7.25
C ASN A 19 -5.52 -21.16 7.00
N PHE A 20 -4.61 -20.57 7.77
CA PHE A 20 -3.15 -20.78 7.63
C PHE A 20 -2.69 -22.18 8.06
N LYS A 21 -3.59 -23.05 8.56
CA LYS A 21 -3.28 -24.48 8.79
C LYS A 21 -3.29 -25.30 7.51
N LYS A 22 -3.85 -24.77 6.41
CA LYS A 22 -3.86 -25.51 5.14
C LYS A 22 -2.43 -25.63 4.63
N THR A 23 -1.99 -26.86 4.37
CA THR A 23 -0.69 -27.12 3.76
C THR A 23 -0.64 -26.46 2.39
N VAL A 24 0.40 -25.66 2.15
CA VAL A 24 0.61 -24.99 0.88
C VAL A 24 0.84 -26.04 -0.20
N SER A 25 0.18 -25.92 -1.35
CA SER A 25 0.20 -26.93 -2.42
C SER A 25 1.47 -26.94 -3.27
N HIS A 26 2.45 -26.10 -2.94
CA HIS A 26 3.69 -25.95 -3.69
C HIS A 26 4.91 -26.21 -2.80
N ASN A 27 5.99 -26.67 -3.43
CA ASN A 27 7.26 -26.94 -2.75
C ASN A 27 8.18 -25.72 -2.64
N THR A 28 7.70 -24.53 -3.04
CA THR A 28 8.47 -23.29 -2.91
C THR A 28 8.69 -22.95 -1.45
N VAL A 29 9.96 -22.88 -1.04
CA VAL A 29 10.39 -22.45 0.29
C VAL A 29 11.15 -21.14 0.14
N HIS A 30 10.79 -20.14 0.95
CA HIS A 30 11.53 -18.89 1.03
C HIS A 30 12.60 -19.00 2.11
N PHE A 31 13.82 -18.57 1.78
CA PHE A 31 14.92 -18.42 2.74
C PHE A 31 15.46 -16.99 2.68
N LEU A 32 16.00 -16.54 3.80
CA LEU A 32 16.72 -15.27 3.88
C LEU A 32 18.21 -15.59 3.87
N GLU A 33 18.93 -15.05 2.90
CA GLU A 33 20.40 -15.12 2.89
C GLU A 33 20.96 -14.09 3.86
N THR A 34 21.90 -14.51 4.70
CA THR A 34 22.54 -13.67 5.72
C THR A 34 24.05 -13.75 5.63
N THR A 35 24.75 -12.62 5.81
CA THR A 35 26.21 -12.53 5.72
C THR A 35 26.93 -12.92 7.00
N ASP A 36 26.28 -12.76 8.15
CA ASP A 36 26.88 -12.89 9.48
C ASP A 36 26.29 -14.04 10.30
N LEU A 37 26.92 -14.30 11.45
CA LEU A 37 26.45 -15.27 12.44
C LEU A 37 25.08 -14.88 13.03
N PRO A 38 24.33 -15.85 13.59
CA PRO A 38 23.04 -15.60 14.21
C PRO A 38 23.04 -14.51 15.28
N LEU A 39 22.14 -13.54 15.11
CA LEU A 39 21.95 -12.44 16.04
C LEU A 39 20.85 -12.77 17.06
N PHE A 40 21.23 -12.79 18.33
CA PHE A 40 20.31 -12.94 19.45
C PHE A 40 20.12 -11.61 20.19
N SER A 41 18.87 -11.25 20.44
CA SER A 41 18.47 -10.12 21.28
C SER A 41 17.50 -10.58 22.36
N LYS A 42 17.81 -10.26 23.61
CA LYS A 42 16.92 -10.56 24.74
C LYS A 42 15.65 -9.70 24.63
N LEU A 43 14.51 -10.30 24.98
CA LEU A 43 13.25 -9.59 25.12
C LEU A 43 13.35 -8.49 26.18
N GLN A 44 12.86 -7.29 25.87
CA GLN A 44 12.75 -6.19 26.82
C GLN A 44 11.66 -6.45 27.87
N ARG A 45 11.84 -5.94 29.09
CA ARG A 45 10.85 -6.09 30.16
C ARG A 45 9.58 -5.31 29.79
N LEU A 46 8.44 -5.99 29.83
CA LEU A 46 7.12 -5.40 29.59
C LEU A 46 6.34 -5.30 30.90
N HIS A 47 5.48 -4.29 31.00
CA HIS A 47 4.54 -4.17 32.12
C HIS A 47 3.60 -5.41 32.17
N PRO A 48 3.23 -5.94 33.35
CA PRO A 48 2.46 -7.19 33.46
C PRO A 48 1.18 -7.22 32.62
N LYS A 49 0.43 -6.11 32.59
CA LYS A 49 -0.78 -5.97 31.75
C LYS A 49 -0.48 -6.16 30.27
N VAL A 50 0.56 -5.49 29.77
CA VAL A 50 0.97 -5.55 28.36
C VAL A 50 1.50 -6.93 28.02
N LEU A 51 2.30 -7.52 28.91
CA LEU A 51 2.82 -8.87 28.74
C LEU A 51 1.71 -9.91 28.57
N ASN A 52 0.61 -9.79 29.33
CA ASN A 52 -0.52 -10.69 29.22
C ASN A 52 -1.22 -10.58 27.86
N GLU A 53 -1.43 -9.36 27.37
CA GLU A 53 -2.01 -9.12 26.03
C GLU A 53 -1.09 -9.64 24.91
N VAL A 54 0.21 -9.42 25.03
CA VAL A 54 1.20 -9.98 24.07
C VAL A 54 1.15 -11.50 24.04
N LYS A 55 1.06 -12.16 25.21
CA LYS A 55 0.96 -13.63 25.28
C LYS A 55 -0.31 -14.16 24.59
N LYS A 56 -1.45 -13.50 24.80
CA LYS A 56 -2.71 -13.85 24.14
C LYS A 56 -2.60 -13.72 22.62
N GLU A 57 -2.01 -12.64 22.13
CA GLU A 57 -1.80 -12.41 20.70
C GLU A 57 -0.94 -13.52 20.08
N PHE A 58 0.19 -13.88 20.70
CA PHE A 58 1.03 -14.96 20.20
C PHE A 58 0.33 -16.32 20.23
N GLN A 59 -0.47 -16.60 21.27
CA GLN A 59 -1.26 -17.83 21.31
C GLN A 59 -2.27 -17.88 20.16
N TYR A 60 -2.97 -16.76 19.90
CA TYR A 60 -3.86 -16.64 18.76
C TYR A 60 -3.13 -16.89 17.43
N LEU A 61 -1.94 -16.29 17.22
CA LEU A 61 -1.14 -16.51 16.00
C LEU A 61 -0.69 -17.96 15.83
N ILE A 62 -0.37 -18.66 16.93
CA ILE A 62 -0.06 -20.09 16.92
C ILE A 62 -1.31 -20.90 16.56
N ASP A 63 -2.45 -20.59 17.18
CA ASP A 63 -3.72 -21.28 16.95
C ASP A 63 -4.24 -21.10 15.53
N GLN A 64 -3.95 -19.96 14.88
CA GLN A 64 -4.25 -19.72 13.47
C GLN A 64 -3.28 -20.43 12.51
N GLY A 65 -2.11 -20.87 12.99
CA GLY A 65 -1.06 -21.46 12.15
C GLY A 65 -0.13 -20.43 11.48
N ILE A 66 -0.17 -19.17 11.91
CA ILE A 66 0.70 -18.10 11.41
C ILE A 66 2.11 -18.21 12.01
N CYS A 67 2.20 -18.61 13.29
CA CYS A 67 3.45 -18.76 14.02
C CYS A 67 3.59 -20.17 14.59
N ARG A 68 4.82 -20.57 14.90
CA ARG A 68 5.11 -21.81 15.63
C ARG A 68 6.24 -21.59 16.64
N PRO A 69 6.23 -22.31 17.77
CA PRO A 69 7.40 -22.36 18.64
C PRO A 69 8.65 -22.80 17.87
N SER A 70 9.79 -22.17 18.16
CA SER A 70 11.07 -22.50 17.53
C SER A 70 12.21 -22.45 18.55
N LYS A 71 13.27 -23.22 18.29
CA LYS A 71 14.54 -23.15 19.01
C LYS A 71 15.61 -22.65 18.05
N SER A 72 15.57 -21.34 17.77
CA SER A 72 16.49 -20.69 16.83
C SER A 72 17.62 -19.99 17.58
N PRO A 73 18.85 -19.96 17.04
CA PRO A 73 19.90 -19.07 17.54
C PRO A 73 19.61 -17.59 17.22
N TRP A 74 18.66 -17.31 16.32
CA TRP A 74 18.20 -15.96 15.99
C TRP A 74 17.06 -15.50 16.90
N ALA A 75 17.15 -14.27 17.42
CA ALA A 75 16.05 -13.62 18.14
C ALA A 75 16.09 -12.10 17.95
N SER A 76 14.96 -11.54 17.52
CA SER A 76 14.73 -10.09 17.47
C SER A 76 13.82 -9.66 18.61
N PRO A 77 14.02 -8.48 19.22
CA PRO A 77 13.14 -8.01 20.28
C PRO A 77 11.78 -7.57 19.69
N ILE A 78 10.77 -7.51 20.55
CA ILE A 78 9.44 -7.00 20.17
C ILE A 78 9.21 -5.61 20.76
N TYR A 79 8.48 -4.79 20.02
CA TYR A 79 7.99 -3.49 20.41
C TYR A 79 6.46 -3.51 20.40
N VAL A 80 5.84 -2.91 21.42
CA VAL A 80 4.38 -2.92 21.58
C VAL A 80 3.85 -1.51 21.40
N VAL A 81 2.93 -1.32 20.46
CA VAL A 81 2.35 -0.01 20.13
C VAL A 81 0.86 0.00 20.49
N PRO A 82 0.37 0.97 21.30
CA PRO A 82 -1.06 1.10 21.56
C PRO A 82 -1.80 1.60 20.31
N LYS A 83 -2.97 1.03 20.05
CA LYS A 83 -3.93 1.53 19.06
C LYS A 83 -4.93 2.49 19.70
N ALA A 84 -5.63 3.26 18.88
CA ALA A 84 -6.68 4.17 19.30
C ALA A 84 -7.88 3.44 19.97
N ASP A 85 -8.13 2.19 19.59
CA ASP A 85 -9.19 1.33 20.16
C ASP A 85 -8.82 0.71 21.52
N GLY A 86 -7.62 1.00 22.05
CA GLY A 86 -7.12 0.45 23.32
C GLY A 86 -6.44 -0.92 23.20
N SER A 87 -6.45 -1.55 22.02
CA SER A 87 -5.69 -2.77 21.75
C SER A 87 -4.21 -2.48 21.45
N TYR A 88 -3.37 -3.51 21.39
CA TYR A 88 -1.94 -3.37 21.11
C TYR A 88 -1.57 -3.95 19.75
N ARG A 89 -0.52 -3.41 19.13
CA ARG A 89 0.19 -4.02 17.99
C ARG A 89 1.52 -4.56 18.50
N VAL A 90 1.79 -5.83 18.23
CA VAL A 90 3.09 -6.44 18.51
C VAL A 90 3.93 -6.38 17.24
N CYS A 91 5.05 -5.66 17.30
CA CYS A 91 5.95 -5.43 16.16
C CYS A 91 7.33 -6.02 16.45
N GLY A 92 7.91 -6.80 15.55
CA GLY A 92 9.31 -7.24 15.66
C GLY A 92 10.28 -6.15 15.20
N ASP A 93 11.36 -5.91 15.95
CA ASP A 93 12.44 -5.02 15.52
C ASP A 93 13.50 -5.80 14.74
N TYR A 94 13.32 -5.86 13.42
CA TYR A 94 14.20 -6.57 12.51
C TYR A 94 15.36 -5.73 11.99
N ARG A 95 15.62 -4.53 12.52
CA ARG A 95 16.68 -3.65 11.97
C ARG A 95 18.07 -4.32 11.98
N ARG A 96 18.39 -5.03 13.06
CA ARG A 96 19.65 -5.79 13.19
C ARG A 96 19.70 -7.01 12.26
N LEU A 97 18.56 -7.66 12.03
CA LEU A 97 18.47 -8.75 11.06
C LEU A 97 18.68 -8.20 9.65
N ASN A 98 17.96 -7.13 9.29
CA ASN A 98 18.02 -6.49 7.98
C ASN A 98 19.42 -5.97 7.63
N SER A 99 20.24 -5.56 8.62
CA SER A 99 21.62 -5.11 8.35
C SER A 99 22.56 -6.24 7.95
N VAL A 100 22.22 -7.49 8.26
CA VAL A 100 23.01 -8.69 7.91
C VAL A 100 22.31 -9.55 6.85
N THR A 101 21.11 -9.17 6.41
CA THR A 101 20.38 -9.83 5.32
C THR A 101 20.89 -9.32 3.98
N VAL A 102 21.17 -10.22 3.04
CA VAL A 102 21.50 -9.86 1.66
C VAL A 102 20.27 -9.24 1.01
N ALA A 103 20.41 -8.02 0.48
CA ALA A 103 19.31 -7.30 -0.11
C ALA A 103 18.82 -7.98 -1.40
N ASP A 104 17.57 -8.43 -1.41
CA ASP A 104 16.88 -8.89 -2.61
C ASP A 104 16.44 -7.66 -3.42
N GLY A 105 17.26 -7.28 -4.40
CA GLY A 105 17.05 -6.14 -5.30
C GLY A 105 15.98 -6.38 -6.37
N TYR A 106 14.89 -7.07 -6.04
CA TYR A 106 13.82 -7.33 -6.99
C TYR A 106 13.23 -6.00 -7.50
N PRO A 107 13.23 -5.74 -8.82
CA PRO A 107 12.77 -4.47 -9.36
C PRO A 107 11.24 -4.38 -9.25
N VAL A 108 10.76 -3.72 -8.20
CA VAL A 108 9.33 -3.38 -8.10
C VAL A 108 9.05 -2.31 -9.16
N PRO A 109 8.20 -2.59 -10.17
CA PRO A 109 7.96 -1.64 -11.24
C PRO A 109 7.27 -0.39 -10.70
N HIS A 110 7.60 0.78 -11.25
CA HIS A 110 6.95 2.01 -10.86
C HIS A 110 5.47 1.98 -11.26
N ILE A 111 4.59 2.47 -10.39
CA ILE A 111 3.13 2.39 -10.61
C ILE A 111 2.69 3.01 -11.94
N HIS A 112 3.34 4.09 -12.39
CA HIS A 112 3.03 4.69 -13.69
C HIS A 112 3.43 3.80 -14.87
N ASP A 113 4.53 3.06 -14.77
CA ASP A 113 4.97 2.15 -15.82
C ASP A 113 4.01 0.98 -15.94
N VAL A 114 3.60 0.40 -14.80
CA VAL A 114 2.56 -0.65 -14.76
C VAL A 114 1.28 -0.15 -15.40
N ILE A 115 0.79 1.05 -15.04
CA ILE A 115 -0.44 1.62 -15.60
C ILE A 115 -0.32 1.87 -17.11
N ASN A 116 0.85 2.26 -17.61
CA ASN A 116 1.08 2.50 -19.04
C ASN A 116 1.14 1.19 -19.85
N ILE A 117 1.68 0.11 -19.27
CA ILE A 117 1.74 -1.22 -19.89
C ILE A 117 0.34 -1.87 -19.94
N LEU A 118 -0.49 -1.61 -18.93
CA LEU A 118 -1.84 -2.18 -18.84
C LEU A 118 -2.79 -1.55 -19.87
N HIS A 119 -2.96 -2.23 -21.00
CA HIS A 119 -4.01 -1.93 -21.96
C HIS A 119 -5.39 -2.18 -21.36
N GLY A 120 -6.30 -1.20 -21.46
CA GLY A 120 -7.71 -1.33 -21.05
C GLY A 120 -8.17 -0.41 -19.91
N ILE A 121 -7.25 0.31 -19.25
CA ILE A 121 -7.61 1.33 -18.27
C ILE A 121 -8.15 2.56 -19.01
N LYS A 122 -9.45 2.78 -18.92
CA LYS A 122 -10.12 3.98 -19.45
C LYS A 122 -10.55 4.89 -18.30
N PRO A 123 -10.49 6.22 -18.46
CA PRO A 123 -11.10 7.12 -17.49
C PRO A 123 -12.60 6.82 -17.38
N LEU A 124 -13.15 6.93 -16.17
CA LEU A 124 -14.59 6.84 -15.93
C LEU A 124 -15.34 7.79 -16.86
N LYS A 125 -16.46 7.33 -17.44
CA LYS A 125 -17.28 8.14 -18.37
C LYS A 125 -17.64 9.51 -17.78
N SER A 126 -18.07 9.54 -16.52
CA SER A 126 -18.38 10.78 -15.79
C SER A 126 -17.21 11.77 -15.73
N LYS A 127 -15.98 11.27 -15.59
CA LYS A 127 -14.76 12.10 -15.59
C LYS A 127 -14.43 12.65 -16.98
N VAL A 128 -14.71 11.89 -18.04
CA VAL A 128 -14.55 12.33 -19.43
C VAL A 128 -15.60 13.38 -19.78
N GLU A 129 -16.85 13.16 -19.40
CA GLU A 129 -17.97 14.10 -19.62
C GLU A 129 -17.70 15.46 -18.99
N VAL A 130 -17.10 15.51 -17.80
CA VAL A 130 -16.70 16.77 -17.16
C VAL A 130 -15.70 17.57 -18.00
N ILE A 131 -14.79 16.90 -18.72
CA ILE A 131 -13.82 17.59 -19.61
C ILE A 131 -14.51 18.04 -20.90
N GLN A 132 -15.36 17.18 -21.48
CA GLN A 132 -16.08 17.47 -22.72
C GLN A 132 -17.06 18.64 -22.55
N ASN A 133 -17.74 18.70 -21.41
CA ASN A 133 -18.72 19.73 -21.08
C ASN A 133 -18.13 20.89 -20.25
N TYR A 134 -16.79 20.98 -20.14
CA TYR A 134 -16.17 22.06 -19.39
C TYR A 134 -16.46 23.40 -20.07
N PRO A 135 -16.98 24.41 -19.35
CA PRO A 135 -17.30 25.70 -19.95
C PRO A 135 -16.04 26.36 -20.49
N ARG A 136 -16.12 26.96 -21.69
CA ARG A 136 -14.98 27.65 -22.31
C ARG A 136 -14.44 28.72 -21.33
N PRO A 137 -13.17 28.62 -20.89
CA PRO A 137 -12.63 29.56 -19.91
C PRO A 137 -12.57 30.97 -20.52
N LYS A 138 -13.10 31.94 -19.77
CA LYS A 138 -13.10 33.37 -20.14
C LYS A 138 -12.08 34.17 -19.35
N THR A 139 -11.65 33.65 -18.20
CA THR A 139 -10.66 34.30 -17.32
C THR A 139 -9.39 33.47 -17.18
N VAL A 140 -8.28 34.10 -16.80
CA VAL A 140 -6.99 33.42 -16.57
C VAL A 140 -7.10 32.36 -15.45
N SER A 141 -7.90 32.62 -14.42
CA SER A 141 -8.14 31.67 -13.32
C SER A 141 -8.91 30.43 -13.80
N GLU A 142 -9.92 30.59 -14.64
CA GLU A 142 -10.64 29.49 -15.27
C GLU A 142 -9.75 28.70 -16.23
N LEU A 143 -8.90 29.40 -17.01
CA LEU A 143 -7.96 28.77 -17.92
C LEU A 143 -6.93 27.92 -17.15
N ARG A 144 -6.40 28.42 -16.02
CA ARG A 144 -5.52 27.65 -15.12
C ARG A 144 -6.21 26.40 -14.60
N ARG A 145 -7.46 26.51 -14.18
CA ARG A 145 -8.26 25.37 -13.69
C ARG A 145 -8.50 24.34 -14.79
N TYR A 146 -8.82 24.78 -15.99
CA TYR A 146 -9.01 23.92 -17.16
C TYR A 146 -7.72 23.19 -17.55
N ILE A 147 -6.59 23.89 -17.61
CA ILE A 147 -5.28 23.28 -17.89
C ILE A 147 -4.90 22.28 -16.81
N GLY A 148 -5.15 22.59 -15.53
CA GLY A 148 -4.95 21.65 -14.42
C GLY A 148 -5.80 20.39 -14.59
N LEU A 149 -7.06 20.55 -14.97
CA LEU A 149 -7.97 19.44 -15.25
C LEU A 149 -7.47 18.57 -16.41
N ILE A 150 -7.10 19.15 -17.56
CA ILE A 150 -6.60 18.35 -18.68
C ILE A 150 -5.26 17.70 -18.35
N ASN A 151 -4.37 18.39 -17.63
CA ASN A 151 -3.09 17.81 -17.18
C ASN A 151 -3.30 16.61 -16.26
N TYR A 152 -4.32 16.64 -15.39
CA TYR A 152 -4.71 15.48 -14.59
C TYR A 152 -5.13 14.27 -15.45
N PHE A 153 -5.68 14.50 -16.64
CA PHE A 153 -6.03 13.46 -17.62
C PHE A 153 -5.01 13.31 -18.76
N ARG A 154 -3.83 13.94 -18.68
CA ARG A 154 -2.81 13.96 -19.75
C ARG A 154 -2.44 12.56 -20.24
N ARG A 155 -2.37 11.58 -19.34
CA ARG A 155 -2.08 10.18 -19.65
C ARG A 155 -3.14 9.46 -20.48
N PHE A 156 -4.39 9.94 -20.45
CA PHE A 156 -5.51 9.39 -21.25
C PHE A 156 -5.80 10.24 -22.50
N ASN A 157 -5.27 11.46 -22.55
CA ASN A 157 -5.47 12.39 -23.64
C ASN A 157 -4.24 12.42 -24.56
N ARG A 158 -4.31 11.67 -25.66
CA ARG A 158 -3.25 11.63 -26.70
C ARG A 158 -2.92 13.02 -27.27
N ASN A 159 -3.85 13.97 -27.17
CA ASN A 159 -3.72 15.32 -27.70
C ASN A 159 -3.22 16.34 -26.66
N ALA A 160 -2.72 15.91 -25.50
CA ALA A 160 -2.27 16.84 -24.45
C ALA A 160 -1.12 17.77 -24.90
N ILE A 161 -0.39 17.40 -25.94
CA ILE A 161 0.64 18.25 -26.58
C ILE A 161 0.03 19.53 -27.17
N LEU A 162 -1.23 19.48 -27.63
CA LEU A 162 -1.96 20.62 -28.19
C LEU A 162 -2.30 21.70 -27.15
N LEU A 163 -2.04 21.46 -25.85
CA LEU A 163 -2.25 22.45 -24.79
C LEU A 163 -1.12 23.48 -24.70
N ALA A 164 0.03 23.24 -25.34
CA ALA A 164 1.20 24.12 -25.22
C ALA A 164 0.85 25.61 -25.46
N PRO A 165 0.08 26.01 -26.50
CA PRO A 165 -0.30 27.40 -26.72
C PRO A 165 -1.15 28.01 -25.59
N LEU A 166 -2.05 27.22 -24.98
CA LEU A 166 -2.87 27.66 -23.84
C LEU A 166 -2.04 27.79 -22.56
N THR A 167 -1.00 26.98 -22.43
CA THR A 167 -0.08 27.00 -21.28
C THR A 167 0.82 28.23 -21.33
N ASP A 168 1.25 28.63 -22.52
CA ASP A 168 2.05 29.82 -22.76
C ASP A 168 1.28 31.13 -22.45
N GLN A 169 -0.03 31.16 -22.69
CA GLN A 169 -0.90 32.29 -22.33
C GLN A 169 -0.97 32.59 -20.82
N ILE A 170 -0.49 31.68 -19.97
CA ILE A 170 -0.53 31.82 -18.50
C ILE A 170 0.86 32.13 -17.91
N ARG A 171 1.94 31.95 -18.67
CA ARG A 171 3.33 32.06 -18.18
C ARG A 171 3.72 33.44 -17.63
N GLY A 172 2.96 34.50 -17.94
CA GLY A 172 3.20 35.87 -17.45
C GLY A 172 2.16 36.43 -16.49
N ALA A 173 1.09 35.70 -16.18
CA ALA A 173 0.09 36.17 -15.22
C ALA A 173 0.61 35.91 -13.79
N GLU A 174 0.68 36.93 -12.95
CA GLU A 174 1.10 36.75 -11.56
C GLU A 174 0.17 35.78 -10.81
N LYS A 175 0.73 35.07 -9.82
CA LYS A 175 -0.07 34.31 -8.85
C LYS A 175 -0.55 35.31 -7.81
N GLU A 176 -1.84 35.64 -7.79
CA GLU A 176 -2.44 36.20 -6.58
C GLU A 176 -2.31 35.16 -5.47
N ARG A 177 -1.29 35.33 -4.61
CA ARG A 177 -1.17 34.58 -3.36
C ARG A 177 -2.28 35.06 -2.44
N LYS A 178 -3.41 34.35 -2.41
CA LYS A 178 -4.35 34.48 -1.29
C LYS A 178 -3.66 33.90 -0.05
N HIS A 179 -3.09 34.79 0.77
CA HIS A 179 -2.83 34.54 2.18
C HIS A 179 -4.16 34.50 2.95
N SER A 180 -4.13 33.84 4.11
CA SER A 180 -5.17 33.73 5.17
C SER A 180 -6.15 32.57 4.95
N TYR A 181 -6.27 31.56 5.83
CA TYR A 181 -5.83 31.33 7.22
C TYR A 181 -5.24 29.92 7.38
#